data_AF-A7AYF9-F1
#
_entry.id   AF-A7AYF9-F1
#
_cell.length_a   1.000
_cell.length_b   1.000
_cell.length_c   1.000
_cell.angle_alpha   90.00
_cell.angle_beta   90.00
_cell.angle_gamma   90.00
#
_symmetry.space_group_name_H-M   'P 1'
#
loop_
_entity.id
_entity.type
_entity.pdbx_description
1 polymer ?
#
loop_
_entity_poly.entity_id
_entity_poly.type
_entity_poly.pdbx_seq_one_letter_code
_entity_poly.pdbx_strand_id
1 'polypeptide(L)'
;MINKNEWYRFSQNKGGHAIDFMKEFYGLSFAEAVKELLGEEGVGETNRRTAKEDAGRQKVCPIPLPGLELPERNESCEIARKYLIEQRKLSEQLVDQMIAKGDIYESKNYHNVVFVGRDKEQNPRYAAMRGTDEHRYRGEAKGSEKAYGFGHIGTDEKLFVFESPIDFLSYITAVPEEWEKHSYISLGGLSEKAMKQVYMEHKNIRSIYLCLDNDEPGNERCRQFVSMIPEEFCVFRLEPAKKDWNECLVAGLHVKEMAKQICLRDNRENLIPVTKMSEVEETVVQWLWYPFIPFGKVTLIQGNPGKGKTWLAMAIAAYCTNGKELPNALPIEPFNVLYQTAEDGIADTIKPRLAKCGADMTRVRFINEDEKQLSMTDDRIEKAIRQNNVRLMIMDPIQAYLGANVDMNRANEIRPLFRHLSTIAERTGCAIVLIGHLNKSSGSQSDYRSLGSIDIAAAVRSILFVEKVEKEKEQDVRVVYQQKDSLAKKENPVAFSLGEEGLKWLGEYDISIEDLLMGKAGTKKETKLEKAQKLILELLTKRKVMCLEELEAELLAYGISSRTGRDARKQLESRLSYDWCQRRKTVALITE
;
A
#
# COMPACT_ATOMS: atom_id res chain seq x y z
N MET A 1 -22.68 -44.60 -10.77
CA MET A 1 -22.08 -44.18 -12.06
C MET A 1 -21.52 -45.44 -12.70
N ILE A 2 -21.81 -45.69 -13.98
CA ILE A 2 -21.20 -46.78 -14.74
C ILE A 2 -20.25 -46.13 -15.75
N ASN A 3 -18.98 -46.51 -15.74
CA ASN A 3 -17.97 -46.04 -16.69
C ASN A 3 -17.26 -47.28 -17.27
N LYS A 4 -17.35 -47.46 -18.59
CA LYS A 4 -16.92 -48.69 -19.28
C LYS A 4 -17.56 -49.94 -18.64
N ASN A 5 -16.78 -50.74 -17.91
CA ASN A 5 -17.16 -52.00 -17.27
C ASN A 5 -17.13 -51.90 -15.73
N GLU A 6 -17.06 -50.69 -15.19
CA GLU A 6 -16.99 -50.42 -13.75
C GLU A 6 -18.21 -49.66 -13.29
N TRP A 7 -18.71 -50.01 -12.11
CA TRP A 7 -19.77 -49.30 -11.44
C TRP A 7 -19.28 -48.75 -10.10
N TYR A 8 -19.81 -47.60 -9.70
CA TYR A 8 -19.47 -46.97 -8.43
C TYR A 8 -20.69 -46.30 -7.79
N ARG A 9 -20.91 -46.61 -6.51
CA ARG A 9 -21.96 -46.07 -5.63
C ARG A 9 -21.31 -45.21 -4.54
N PHE A 10 -21.31 -43.90 -4.82
CA PHE A 10 -20.70 -42.88 -3.96
C PHE A 10 -21.28 -42.82 -2.54
N SER A 11 -22.57 -43.14 -2.35
CA SER A 11 -23.21 -43.09 -1.03
C SER A 11 -22.72 -44.15 -0.03
N GLN A 12 -22.00 -45.18 -0.49
CA GLN A 12 -21.48 -46.26 0.35
C GLN A 12 -20.00 -46.55 0.05
N ASN A 13 -19.34 -45.71 -0.74
CA ASN A 13 -17.95 -45.87 -1.15
C ASN A 13 -17.63 -47.26 -1.76
N LYS A 14 -18.60 -47.86 -2.45
CA LYS A 14 -18.50 -49.19 -3.06
C LYS A 14 -18.50 -49.11 -4.58
N GLY A 15 -17.68 -49.92 -5.21
CA GLY A 15 -17.66 -50.09 -6.66
C GLY A 15 -16.87 -51.32 -7.07
N GLY A 16 -16.93 -51.66 -8.34
CA GLY A 16 -16.26 -52.83 -8.89
C GLY A 16 -16.66 -53.07 -10.34
N HIS A 17 -16.35 -54.27 -10.85
CA HIS A 17 -16.67 -54.65 -12.22
C HIS A 17 -18.03 -55.35 -12.31
N ALA A 18 -18.41 -55.81 -13.51
CA ALA A 18 -19.68 -56.50 -13.75
C ALA A 18 -19.93 -57.68 -12.78
N ILE A 19 -18.90 -58.44 -12.41
CA ILE A 19 -19.05 -59.54 -11.44
C ILE A 19 -19.39 -58.99 -10.04
N ASP A 20 -18.70 -57.94 -9.59
CA ASP A 20 -18.96 -57.32 -8.29
C ASP A 20 -20.35 -56.67 -8.24
N PHE A 21 -20.85 -56.19 -9.39
CA PHE A 21 -22.21 -55.68 -9.53
C PHE A 21 -23.24 -56.80 -9.28
N MET A 22 -23.06 -57.94 -9.93
CA MET A 22 -23.95 -59.11 -9.77
C MET A 22 -23.93 -59.64 -8.34
N LYS A 23 -22.75 -59.66 -7.71
CA LYS A 23 -22.63 -60.06 -6.30
C LYS A 23 -23.32 -59.08 -5.35
N GLU A 24 -23.14 -57.78 -5.54
CA GLU A 24 -23.66 -56.76 -4.62
C GLU A 24 -25.18 -56.53 -4.78
N PHE A 25 -25.71 -56.50 -6.00
CA PHE A 25 -27.11 -56.15 -6.25
C PHE A 25 -28.02 -57.36 -6.46
N TYR A 26 -27.48 -58.52 -6.87
CA TYR A 26 -28.25 -59.74 -7.10
C TYR A 26 -27.90 -60.86 -6.10
N GLY A 27 -26.96 -60.63 -5.17
CA GLY A 27 -26.63 -61.59 -4.11
C GLY A 27 -25.98 -62.88 -4.60
N LEU A 28 -25.51 -62.92 -5.84
CA LEU A 28 -24.90 -64.11 -6.45
C LEU A 28 -23.51 -64.37 -5.88
N SER A 29 -23.08 -65.64 -5.82
CA SER A 29 -21.68 -65.98 -5.60
C SER A 29 -20.83 -65.62 -6.82
N PHE A 30 -19.50 -65.59 -6.67
CA PHE A 30 -18.60 -65.29 -7.80
C PHE A 30 -18.80 -66.26 -8.98
N ALA A 31 -18.97 -67.55 -8.71
CA ALA A 31 -19.18 -68.56 -9.74
C ALA A 31 -20.52 -68.38 -10.46
N GLU A 32 -21.60 -68.06 -9.73
CA GLU A 32 -22.92 -67.80 -10.31
C GLU A 32 -22.93 -66.49 -11.12
N ALA A 33 -22.28 -65.44 -10.62
CA ALA A 33 -22.14 -64.18 -11.34
C ALA A 33 -21.37 -64.35 -12.66
N VAL A 34 -20.32 -65.18 -12.68
CA VAL A 34 -19.57 -65.49 -13.91
C VAL A 34 -20.41 -66.35 -14.87
N LYS A 35 -21.16 -67.34 -14.35
CA LYS A 35 -22.06 -68.19 -15.14
C LYS A 35 -23.16 -67.36 -15.82
N GLU A 36 -23.78 -66.46 -15.07
CA GLU A 36 -24.86 -65.57 -15.55
C GLU A 36 -24.36 -64.57 -16.61
N LEU A 37 -23.13 -64.07 -16.45
CA LEU A 37 -22.55 -63.10 -17.38
C LEU A 37 -22.00 -63.74 -18.67
N LEU A 38 -21.62 -65.02 -18.65
CA LEU A 38 -21.05 -65.72 -19.82
C LEU A 38 -22.10 -66.45 -20.66
N GLY A 39 -23.26 -66.81 -20.09
CA GLY A 39 -24.37 -67.42 -20.84
C GLY A 39 -24.13 -68.86 -21.36
N GLU A 40 -23.02 -69.51 -20.99
CA GLU A 40 -22.68 -70.88 -21.42
C GLU A 40 -22.14 -71.74 -20.26
N GLU A 41 -22.42 -73.05 -20.31
CA GLU A 41 -21.84 -74.04 -19.39
C GLU A 41 -20.40 -74.37 -19.81
N GLY A 42 -19.45 -74.15 -18.90
CA GLY A 42 -18.03 -74.19 -19.21
C GLY A 42 -17.50 -75.57 -19.61
N VAL A 43 -16.56 -75.57 -20.55
CA VAL A 43 -15.56 -76.62 -20.71
C VAL A 43 -14.19 -75.96 -20.79
N GLY A 44 -13.28 -76.41 -19.93
CA GLY A 44 -11.94 -75.86 -19.83
C GLY A 44 -11.03 -76.29 -20.97
N GLU A 45 -10.06 -75.44 -21.31
CA GLU A 45 -8.66 -75.84 -21.38
C GLU A 45 -7.75 -74.62 -21.52
N THR A 46 -6.59 -74.76 -20.91
CA THR A 46 -5.46 -73.84 -20.86
C THR A 46 -4.95 -73.44 -22.25
N ASN A 47 -4.59 -72.16 -22.45
CA ASN A 47 -3.32 -71.81 -23.10
C ASN A 47 -2.91 -70.35 -22.90
N ARG A 48 -1.71 -70.18 -22.33
CA ARG A 48 -0.92 -68.94 -22.31
C ARG A 48 -0.54 -68.54 -23.74
N ARG A 49 -0.83 -67.31 -24.18
CA ARG A 49 -0.05 -66.61 -25.22
C ARG A 49 0.06 -65.10 -24.96
N THR A 50 1.28 -64.72 -24.61
CA THR A 50 2.06 -63.52 -24.96
C THR A 50 1.36 -62.23 -25.41
N ALA A 51 1.71 -61.16 -24.69
CA ALA A 51 1.57 -59.77 -25.09
C ALA A 51 2.23 -59.47 -26.44
N LYS A 52 1.51 -58.76 -27.30
CA LYS A 52 2.07 -57.86 -28.31
C LYS A 52 1.26 -56.59 -28.35
N GLU A 53 1.98 -55.49 -28.24
CA GLU A 53 1.54 -54.13 -28.49
C GLU A 53 1.12 -54.01 -29.95
N ASP A 54 -0.07 -53.48 -30.20
CA ASP A 54 -0.38 -52.79 -31.45
C ASP A 54 -1.25 -51.58 -31.13
N ALA A 55 -0.63 -50.40 -31.30
CA ALA A 55 -1.29 -49.12 -31.32
C ALA A 55 -2.10 -49.00 -32.62
N GLY A 56 -3.40 -48.68 -32.52
CA GLY A 56 -4.16 -48.29 -33.70
C GLY A 56 -5.68 -48.40 -33.57
N ARG A 57 -6.32 -47.25 -33.32
CA ARG A 57 -7.74 -46.95 -33.64
C ARG A 57 -8.80 -47.84 -32.98
N GLN A 58 -9.15 -47.50 -31.74
CA GLN A 58 -10.51 -47.77 -31.25
C GLN A 58 -11.47 -46.77 -31.89
N LYS A 59 -12.26 -47.25 -32.87
CA LYS A 59 -13.53 -46.63 -33.24
C LYS A 59 -14.42 -46.65 -31.99
N VAL A 60 -14.53 -45.51 -31.32
CA VAL A 60 -15.59 -45.29 -30.34
C VAL A 60 -16.90 -45.39 -31.12
N CYS A 61 -17.67 -46.45 -30.90
CA CYS A 61 -19.05 -46.50 -31.35
C CYS A 61 -19.81 -45.42 -30.56
N PRO A 62 -20.32 -44.36 -31.19
CA PRO A 62 -21.18 -43.42 -30.49
C PRO A 62 -22.54 -44.10 -30.40
N ILE A 63 -22.79 -44.83 -29.31
CA ILE A 63 -24.17 -45.07 -28.90
C ILE A 63 -24.67 -43.67 -28.50
N PRO A 64 -25.63 -43.06 -29.22
CA PRO A 64 -26.21 -41.81 -28.78
C PRO A 64 -26.78 -42.04 -27.39
N LEU A 65 -26.38 -41.21 -26.42
CA LEU A 65 -27.07 -41.18 -25.13
C LEU A 65 -28.57 -40.97 -25.44
N PRO A 66 -29.48 -41.82 -24.94
CA PRO A 66 -30.89 -41.60 -25.14
C PRO A 66 -31.23 -40.22 -24.56
N GLY A 67 -31.93 -39.39 -25.35
CA GLY A 67 -32.35 -38.06 -24.93
C GLY A 67 -33.14 -38.11 -23.61
N LEU A 68 -33.11 -37.01 -22.86
CA LEU A 68 -33.82 -36.92 -21.57
C LEU A 68 -35.31 -37.29 -21.74
N GLU A 69 -35.76 -38.29 -21.00
CA GLU A 69 -37.16 -38.71 -20.93
C GLU A 69 -37.81 -38.08 -19.69
N LEU A 70 -38.43 -36.91 -19.86
CA LEU A 70 -39.15 -36.22 -18.78
C LEU A 70 -40.45 -36.98 -18.41
N PRO A 71 -40.77 -37.12 -17.11
CA PRO A 71 -42.08 -37.62 -16.68
C PRO A 71 -43.23 -36.79 -17.25
N GLU A 72 -44.33 -37.46 -17.62
CA GLU A 72 -45.55 -36.78 -18.09
C GLU A 72 -46.06 -35.80 -17.02
N ARG A 73 -46.39 -34.58 -17.45
CA ARG A 73 -46.89 -33.53 -16.56
C ARG A 73 -48.32 -33.86 -16.14
N ASN A 74 -48.63 -33.68 -14.86
CA ASN A 74 -50.01 -33.69 -14.38
C ASN A 74 -50.74 -32.41 -14.86
N GLU A 75 -52.07 -32.46 -14.93
CA GLU A 75 -52.92 -31.32 -15.31
C GLU A 75 -52.86 -30.19 -14.28
N SER A 76 -52.70 -30.54 -13.00
CA SER A 76 -52.55 -29.62 -11.87
C SER A 76 -51.26 -29.92 -11.11
N CYS A 77 -50.67 -28.89 -10.50
CA CYS A 77 -49.50 -29.00 -9.63
C CYS A 77 -49.85 -28.82 -8.14
N GLU A 78 -51.12 -28.94 -7.76
CA GLU A 78 -51.60 -28.68 -6.40
C GLU A 78 -50.94 -29.56 -5.34
N ILE A 79 -50.68 -30.85 -5.61
CA ILE A 79 -50.12 -31.78 -4.63
C ILE A 79 -48.64 -31.46 -4.40
N ALA A 80 -47.89 -31.27 -5.48
CA ALA A 80 -46.48 -30.87 -5.44
C ALA A 80 -46.33 -29.51 -4.74
N ARG A 81 -47.17 -28.52 -5.10
CA ARG A 81 -47.18 -27.19 -4.49
C ARG A 81 -47.47 -27.26 -2.99
N LYS A 82 -48.52 -27.99 -2.59
CA LYS A 82 -48.90 -28.19 -1.19
C LYS A 82 -47.76 -28.83 -0.40
N TYR A 83 -47.13 -29.87 -0.94
CA TYR A 83 -45.97 -30.51 -0.31
C TYR A 83 -44.80 -29.53 -0.09
N LEU A 84 -44.44 -28.75 -1.10
CA LEU A 84 -43.33 -27.79 -1.02
C LEU A 84 -43.58 -26.65 -0.01
N ILE A 85 -44.82 -26.15 0.06
CA ILE A 85 -45.16 -25.05 0.96
C ILE A 85 -45.44 -25.56 2.38
N GLU A 86 -46.35 -26.51 2.54
CA GLU A 86 -46.84 -26.91 3.86
C GLU A 86 -45.85 -27.80 4.61
N GLN A 87 -45.24 -28.77 3.91
CA GLN A 87 -44.31 -29.72 4.55
C GLN A 87 -42.87 -29.22 4.51
N ARG A 88 -42.43 -28.64 3.38
CA ARG A 88 -41.04 -28.17 3.21
C ARG A 88 -40.84 -26.71 3.58
N LYS A 89 -41.90 -25.98 3.92
CA LYS A 89 -41.87 -24.57 4.37
C LYS A 89 -41.23 -23.60 3.38
N LEU A 90 -41.25 -23.93 2.08
CA LEU A 90 -40.73 -23.06 1.03
C LEU A 90 -41.67 -21.88 0.79
N SER A 91 -41.11 -20.76 0.32
CA SER A 91 -41.89 -19.57 -0.02
C SER A 91 -42.90 -19.87 -1.13
N GLU A 92 -44.15 -19.51 -0.89
CA GLU A 92 -45.25 -19.67 -1.84
C GLU A 92 -44.97 -18.96 -3.17
N GLN A 93 -44.52 -17.70 -3.10
CA GLN A 93 -44.16 -16.90 -4.27
C GLN A 93 -43.05 -17.55 -5.10
N LEU A 94 -42.03 -18.11 -4.44
CA LEU A 94 -40.90 -18.76 -5.11
C LEU A 94 -41.34 -20.06 -5.80
N VAL A 95 -42.14 -20.89 -5.12
CA VAL A 95 -42.66 -22.14 -5.69
C VAL A 95 -43.52 -21.84 -6.91
N ASP A 96 -44.42 -20.86 -6.81
CA ASP A 96 -45.30 -20.46 -7.93
C ASP A 96 -44.51 -19.93 -9.12
N GLN A 97 -43.48 -19.11 -8.88
CA GLN A 97 -42.59 -18.61 -9.92
C GLN A 97 -41.89 -19.76 -10.67
N MET A 98 -41.39 -20.75 -9.94
CA MET A 98 -40.68 -21.91 -10.53
C MET A 98 -41.62 -22.85 -11.28
N ILE A 99 -42.87 -23.01 -10.82
CA ILE A 99 -43.91 -23.77 -11.52
C ILE A 99 -44.32 -23.05 -12.81
N ALA A 100 -44.56 -21.74 -12.75
CA ALA A 100 -44.93 -20.94 -13.92
C ALA A 100 -43.84 -20.94 -15.00
N LYS A 101 -42.57 -20.90 -14.59
CA LYS A 101 -41.41 -21.04 -15.49
C LYS A 101 -41.26 -22.47 -16.05
N GLY A 102 -41.90 -23.44 -15.42
CA GLY A 102 -41.84 -24.86 -15.79
C GLY A 102 -40.55 -25.55 -15.37
N ASP A 103 -39.82 -24.96 -14.42
CA ASP A 103 -38.61 -25.54 -13.80
C ASP A 103 -38.99 -26.52 -12.69
N ILE A 104 -40.18 -26.37 -12.11
CA ILE A 104 -40.82 -27.34 -11.21
C ILE A 104 -42.16 -27.75 -11.80
N TYR A 105 -42.50 -29.03 -11.75
CA TYR A 105 -43.85 -29.51 -12.07
C TYR A 105 -44.17 -30.82 -11.36
N GLU A 106 -45.45 -31.21 -11.40
CA GLU A 106 -45.95 -32.46 -10.81
C GLU A 106 -46.04 -33.57 -11.86
N SER A 107 -45.55 -34.78 -11.54
CA SER A 107 -45.67 -35.93 -12.44
C SER A 107 -47.06 -36.57 -12.37
N LYS A 108 -47.62 -36.97 -13.51
CA LYS A 108 -48.99 -37.48 -13.64
C LYS A 108 -49.28 -38.76 -12.86
N ASN A 109 -48.38 -39.75 -12.92
CA ASN A 109 -48.66 -41.10 -12.42
C ASN A 109 -48.40 -41.27 -10.92
N TYR A 110 -47.50 -40.47 -10.35
CA TYR A 110 -47.01 -40.64 -8.97
C TYR A 110 -47.02 -39.35 -8.16
N HIS A 111 -47.50 -38.24 -8.75
CA HIS A 111 -47.54 -36.93 -8.11
C HIS A 111 -46.18 -36.50 -7.50
N ASN A 112 -45.08 -36.93 -8.13
CA ASN A 112 -43.73 -36.54 -7.70
C ASN A 112 -43.49 -35.08 -8.07
N VAL A 113 -42.75 -34.36 -7.24
CA VAL A 113 -42.15 -33.08 -7.62
C VAL A 113 -40.99 -33.36 -8.57
N VAL A 114 -41.04 -32.79 -9.77
CA VAL A 114 -39.97 -32.86 -10.78
C VAL A 114 -39.26 -31.51 -10.83
N PHE A 115 -37.94 -31.51 -10.61
CA PHE A 115 -37.07 -30.34 -10.70
C PHE A 115 -36.23 -30.44 -11.97
N VAL A 116 -36.44 -29.53 -12.91
CA VAL A 116 -35.82 -29.56 -14.24
C VAL A 116 -34.54 -28.72 -14.26
N GLY A 117 -33.44 -29.34 -14.64
CA GLY A 117 -32.19 -28.64 -14.94
C GLY A 117 -32.02 -28.44 -16.44
N ARG A 118 -31.53 -27.25 -16.82
CA ARG A 118 -31.50 -26.78 -18.21
C ARG A 118 -30.09 -26.38 -18.64
N ASP A 119 -29.83 -26.47 -19.94
CA ASP A 119 -28.66 -25.84 -20.55
C ASP A 119 -28.86 -24.32 -20.74
N LYS A 120 -27.83 -23.66 -21.28
CA LYS A 120 -27.83 -22.21 -21.52
C LYS A 120 -28.92 -21.77 -22.49
N GLU A 121 -29.26 -22.62 -23.44
CA GLU A 121 -30.33 -22.44 -24.41
C GLU A 121 -31.73 -22.74 -23.83
N GLN A 122 -31.83 -23.00 -22.52
CA GLN A 122 -33.06 -23.32 -21.78
C GLN A 122 -33.67 -24.68 -22.14
N ASN A 123 -32.93 -25.59 -22.78
CA ASN A 123 -33.41 -26.94 -23.04
C ASN A 123 -33.26 -27.82 -21.79
N PRO A 124 -34.28 -28.62 -21.44
CA PRO A 124 -34.16 -29.60 -20.36
C PRO A 124 -33.08 -30.65 -20.66
N ARG A 125 -32.09 -30.79 -19.76
CA ARG A 125 -31.02 -31.81 -19.83
C ARG A 125 -30.97 -32.73 -18.62
N TYR A 126 -31.67 -32.36 -17.55
CA TYR A 126 -31.68 -33.08 -16.29
C TYR A 126 -33.06 -32.98 -15.63
N ALA A 127 -33.48 -34.01 -14.90
CA ALA A 127 -34.60 -33.87 -13.98
C ALA A 127 -34.44 -34.73 -12.72
N ALA A 128 -34.51 -34.08 -11.55
CA ALA A 128 -34.59 -34.75 -10.26
C ALA A 128 -36.06 -34.94 -9.85
N MET A 129 -36.37 -36.08 -9.25
CA MET A 129 -37.72 -36.41 -8.78
C MET A 129 -37.74 -36.63 -7.27
N ARG A 130 -38.76 -36.07 -6.62
CA ARG A 130 -39.03 -36.26 -5.19
C ARG A 130 -40.48 -36.66 -4.97
N GLY A 131 -40.69 -37.76 -4.25
CA GLY A 131 -42.03 -38.19 -3.81
C GLY A 131 -42.67 -37.19 -2.86
N THR A 132 -43.98 -37.00 -3.03
CA THR A 132 -44.83 -36.16 -2.17
C THR A 132 -45.56 -36.98 -1.08
N ASP A 133 -45.46 -38.30 -1.18
CA ASP A 133 -46.06 -39.29 -0.28
C ASP A 133 -45.10 -39.74 0.84
N GLU A 134 -45.59 -40.62 1.72
CA GLU A 134 -44.83 -41.17 2.84
C GLU A 134 -43.64 -42.03 2.40
N HIS A 135 -43.65 -42.54 1.16
CA HIS A 135 -42.61 -43.38 0.60
C HIS A 135 -41.34 -42.59 0.20
N ARG A 136 -41.38 -41.25 0.24
CA ARG A 136 -40.22 -40.32 0.12
C ARG A 136 -39.26 -40.67 -1.02
N TYR A 137 -39.80 -41.08 -2.17
CA TYR A 137 -39.00 -41.45 -3.35
C TYR A 137 -37.98 -40.35 -3.71
N ARG A 138 -36.75 -40.74 -4.05
CA ARG A 138 -35.69 -39.87 -4.57
C ARG A 138 -35.08 -40.54 -5.80
N GLY A 139 -35.11 -39.87 -6.94
CA GLY A 139 -34.61 -40.42 -8.19
C GLY A 139 -34.34 -39.35 -9.25
N GLU A 140 -33.94 -39.80 -10.43
CA GLU A 140 -33.65 -38.94 -11.58
C GLU A 140 -34.34 -39.51 -12.82
N ALA A 141 -34.75 -38.63 -13.72
CA ALA A 141 -35.36 -39.05 -14.98
C ALA A 141 -34.32 -39.77 -15.85
N LYS A 142 -34.79 -40.72 -16.66
CA LYS A 142 -33.93 -41.48 -17.57
C LYS A 142 -33.32 -40.53 -18.62
N GLY A 143 -32.02 -40.67 -18.86
CA GLY A 143 -31.26 -39.76 -19.74
C GLY A 143 -30.81 -38.46 -19.08
N SER A 144 -30.96 -38.31 -17.75
CA SER A 144 -30.49 -37.12 -17.02
C SER A 144 -28.98 -36.92 -17.12
N GLU A 145 -28.58 -35.76 -17.63
CA GLU A 145 -27.19 -35.33 -17.71
C GLU A 145 -26.80 -34.59 -16.42
N LYS A 146 -25.97 -35.24 -15.60
CA LYS A 146 -25.47 -34.71 -14.31
C LYS A 146 -24.74 -33.36 -14.37
N ALA A 147 -24.40 -32.86 -15.56
CA ALA A 147 -23.75 -31.57 -15.76
C ALA A 147 -24.74 -30.38 -15.67
N TYR A 148 -26.04 -30.63 -15.81
CA TYR A 148 -27.05 -29.57 -15.91
C TYR A 148 -28.05 -29.64 -14.76
N GLY A 149 -27.58 -29.66 -13.52
CA GLY A 149 -28.45 -29.74 -12.34
C GLY A 149 -29.51 -28.63 -12.29
N PHE A 150 -30.55 -28.83 -11.46
CA PHE A 150 -31.53 -27.78 -11.18
C PHE A 150 -30.85 -26.58 -10.52
N GLY A 151 -31.05 -25.36 -11.02
CA GLY A 151 -30.34 -24.19 -10.53
C GLY A 151 -30.78 -22.88 -11.18
N HIS A 152 -30.11 -21.81 -10.76
CA HIS A 152 -30.30 -20.43 -11.24
C HIS A 152 -28.94 -19.80 -11.49
N ILE A 153 -28.76 -19.08 -12.60
CA ILE A 153 -27.53 -18.38 -12.90
C ILE A 153 -27.77 -16.88 -12.76
N GLY A 154 -27.03 -16.26 -11.84
CA GLY A 154 -27.09 -14.82 -11.58
C GLY A 154 -26.00 -14.04 -12.31
N THR A 155 -25.89 -12.76 -11.95
CA THR A 155 -24.92 -11.80 -12.55
C THR A 155 -23.67 -11.58 -11.70
N ASP A 156 -23.69 -11.94 -10.42
CA ASP A 156 -22.59 -11.73 -9.47
C ASP A 156 -21.50 -12.83 -9.58
N GLU A 157 -20.43 -12.69 -8.81
CA GLU A 157 -19.26 -13.56 -8.81
C GLU A 157 -19.40 -14.80 -7.90
N LYS A 158 -20.57 -15.02 -7.29
CA LYS A 158 -20.80 -16.07 -6.28
C LYS A 158 -21.58 -17.25 -6.84
N LEU A 159 -21.10 -18.46 -6.55
CA LEU A 159 -21.76 -19.73 -6.84
C LEU A 159 -22.02 -20.50 -5.54
N PHE A 160 -23.28 -20.83 -5.26
CA PHE A 160 -23.68 -21.69 -4.14
C PHE A 160 -24.06 -23.09 -4.64
N VAL A 161 -23.49 -24.12 -4.02
CA VAL A 161 -23.58 -25.52 -4.49
C VAL A 161 -24.28 -26.37 -3.44
N PHE A 162 -25.47 -26.90 -3.75
CA PHE A 162 -26.30 -27.68 -2.83
C PHE A 162 -26.38 -29.15 -3.23
N GLU A 163 -26.62 -30.04 -2.27
CA GLU A 163 -26.80 -31.47 -2.57
C GLU A 163 -28.11 -31.71 -3.34
N SER A 164 -29.19 -31.03 -2.96
CA SER A 164 -30.52 -31.25 -3.52
C SER A 164 -31.24 -29.95 -3.92
N PRO A 165 -32.26 -30.05 -4.81
CA PRO A 165 -33.08 -28.89 -5.18
C PRO A 165 -33.82 -28.28 -4.00
N ILE A 166 -34.28 -29.11 -3.06
CA ILE A 166 -35.04 -28.63 -1.88
C ILE A 166 -34.13 -27.83 -0.95
N ASP A 167 -32.87 -28.23 -0.78
CA ASP A 167 -31.92 -27.49 0.07
C ASP A 167 -31.58 -26.13 -0.52
N PHE A 168 -31.34 -26.08 -1.83
CA PHE A 168 -31.18 -24.83 -2.56
C PHE A 168 -32.39 -23.91 -2.35
N LEU A 169 -33.61 -24.41 -2.61
CA LEU A 169 -34.83 -23.61 -2.44
C LEU A 169 -35.06 -23.19 -0.97
N SER A 170 -34.66 -24.04 -0.02
CA SER A 170 -34.77 -23.73 1.41
C SER A 170 -33.86 -22.59 1.81
N TYR A 171 -32.63 -22.56 1.27
CA TYR A 171 -31.70 -21.46 1.51
C TYR A 171 -32.20 -20.13 0.97
N ILE A 172 -32.66 -20.06 -0.29
CA ILE A 172 -33.15 -18.80 -0.86
C ILE A 172 -34.52 -18.38 -0.29
N THR A 173 -35.31 -19.32 0.26
CA THR A 173 -36.49 -18.98 1.05
C THR A 173 -36.10 -18.24 2.33
N ALA A 174 -35.02 -18.66 2.99
CA ALA A 174 -34.53 -18.00 4.20
C ALA A 174 -33.80 -16.68 3.91
N VAL A 175 -33.19 -16.53 2.73
CA VAL A 175 -32.42 -15.35 2.32
C VAL A 175 -33.00 -14.75 1.03
N PRO A 176 -34.19 -14.09 1.09
CA PRO A 176 -34.89 -13.63 -0.10
C PRO A 176 -34.29 -12.36 -0.72
N GLU A 177 -33.46 -11.61 0.02
CA GLU A 177 -32.88 -10.37 -0.48
C GLU A 177 -31.83 -10.64 -1.56
N GLU A 178 -32.05 -10.09 -2.75
CA GLU A 178 -31.13 -10.12 -3.89
C GLU A 178 -30.66 -11.51 -4.33
N TRP A 179 -31.37 -12.58 -3.95
CA TRP A 179 -30.94 -13.94 -4.23
C TRP A 179 -30.69 -14.15 -5.72
N GLU A 180 -31.53 -13.60 -6.60
CA GLU A 180 -31.41 -13.70 -8.07
C GLU A 180 -30.09 -13.17 -8.65
N LYS A 181 -29.35 -12.33 -7.92
CA LYS A 181 -28.03 -11.84 -8.36
C LYS A 181 -26.97 -12.92 -8.29
N HIS A 182 -27.09 -13.90 -7.41
CA HIS A 182 -26.11 -14.96 -7.22
C HIS A 182 -26.43 -16.21 -8.07
N SER A 183 -25.43 -17.05 -8.32
CA SER A 183 -25.62 -18.33 -8.99
C SER A 183 -25.79 -19.46 -7.99
N TYR A 184 -26.71 -20.39 -8.26
CA TYR A 184 -27.03 -21.54 -7.42
C TYR A 184 -27.17 -22.79 -8.26
N ILE A 185 -26.65 -23.90 -7.78
CA ILE A 185 -26.77 -25.19 -8.46
C ILE A 185 -27.00 -26.32 -7.47
N SER A 186 -27.99 -27.16 -7.74
CA SER A 186 -28.18 -28.44 -7.08
C SER A 186 -27.45 -29.54 -7.84
N LEU A 187 -26.68 -30.35 -7.12
CA LEU A 187 -25.92 -31.47 -7.68
C LEU A 187 -26.76 -32.73 -7.94
N GLY A 188 -27.93 -32.84 -7.31
CA GLY A 188 -28.73 -34.07 -7.39
C GLY A 188 -28.01 -35.26 -6.76
N GLY A 189 -27.44 -35.05 -5.56
CA GLY A 189 -26.52 -35.96 -4.87
C GLY A 189 -25.10 -35.41 -4.82
N LEU A 190 -24.08 -36.27 -4.89
CA LEU A 190 -22.68 -35.92 -4.60
C LEU A 190 -21.78 -35.81 -5.85
N SER A 191 -22.35 -35.60 -7.03
CA SER A 191 -21.58 -35.49 -8.28
C SER A 191 -21.03 -34.07 -8.47
N GLU A 192 -19.75 -33.92 -8.84
CA GLU A 192 -19.16 -32.61 -9.11
C GLU A 192 -19.60 -31.97 -10.44
N LYS A 193 -20.20 -32.75 -11.34
CA LYS A 193 -20.36 -32.38 -12.76
C LYS A 193 -21.12 -31.06 -12.94
N ALA A 194 -22.23 -30.86 -12.22
CA ALA A 194 -23.02 -29.64 -12.32
C ALA A 194 -22.24 -28.41 -11.83
N MET A 195 -21.55 -28.51 -10.69
CA MET A 195 -20.67 -27.43 -10.21
C MET A 195 -19.58 -27.10 -11.24
N LYS A 196 -18.90 -28.13 -11.77
CA LYS A 196 -17.83 -27.95 -12.77
C LYS A 196 -18.33 -27.26 -14.03
N GLN A 197 -19.47 -27.68 -14.55
CA GLN A 197 -20.08 -27.07 -15.72
C GLN A 197 -20.31 -25.57 -15.51
N VAL A 198 -20.91 -25.20 -14.37
CA VAL A 198 -21.26 -23.81 -14.07
C VAL A 198 -20.04 -22.90 -14.02
N TYR A 199 -18.99 -23.22 -13.25
CA TYR A 199 -17.83 -22.33 -13.17
C TYR A 199 -16.94 -22.37 -14.43
N MET A 200 -17.02 -23.42 -15.25
CA MET A 200 -16.32 -23.46 -16.54
C MET A 200 -16.98 -22.55 -17.58
N GLU A 201 -18.32 -22.52 -17.57
CA GLU A 201 -19.15 -21.77 -18.52
C GLU A 201 -19.29 -20.29 -18.15
N HIS A 202 -19.33 -19.97 -16.85
CA HIS A 202 -19.56 -18.62 -16.32
C HIS A 202 -18.28 -18.02 -15.73
N LYS A 203 -17.54 -17.26 -16.56
CA LYS A 203 -16.24 -16.66 -16.19
C LYS A 203 -16.31 -15.55 -15.15
N ASN A 204 -17.49 -15.03 -14.83
CA ASN A 204 -17.71 -14.07 -13.76
C ASN A 204 -17.57 -14.70 -12.37
N ILE A 205 -17.71 -16.01 -12.24
CA ILE A 205 -17.65 -16.69 -10.95
C ILE A 205 -16.22 -16.63 -10.41
N ARG A 206 -16.06 -16.18 -9.16
CA ARG A 206 -14.78 -16.14 -8.43
C ARG A 206 -14.85 -16.83 -7.08
N SER A 207 -16.03 -16.89 -6.47
CA SER A 207 -16.24 -17.47 -5.14
C SER A 207 -17.24 -18.62 -5.19
N ILE A 208 -16.85 -19.78 -4.65
CA ILE A 208 -17.68 -20.98 -4.59
C ILE A 208 -18.01 -21.30 -3.12
N TYR A 209 -19.29 -21.41 -2.81
CA TYR A 209 -19.84 -21.74 -1.50
C TYR A 209 -20.41 -23.16 -1.53
N LEU A 210 -19.73 -24.09 -0.87
CA LEU A 210 -20.15 -25.48 -0.75
C LEU A 210 -21.17 -25.62 0.37
N CYS A 211 -22.41 -25.94 -0.01
CA CYS A 211 -23.60 -25.97 0.84
C CYS A 211 -24.22 -27.37 0.91
N LEU A 212 -23.41 -28.44 0.84
CA LEU A 212 -23.86 -29.83 1.01
C LEU A 212 -24.36 -30.11 2.43
N ASP A 213 -25.06 -31.23 2.59
CA ASP A 213 -25.56 -31.72 3.88
C ASP A 213 -24.46 -31.78 4.95
N ASN A 214 -24.85 -31.58 6.21
CA ASN A 214 -24.01 -31.75 7.39
C ASN A 214 -24.10 -33.18 7.91
N ASP A 215 -23.68 -34.13 7.08
CA ASP A 215 -23.46 -35.52 7.44
C ASP A 215 -22.08 -35.99 6.98
N GLU A 216 -21.71 -37.23 7.29
CA GLU A 216 -20.38 -37.75 6.97
C GLU A 216 -20.13 -37.77 5.44
N PRO A 217 -21.03 -38.27 4.57
CA PRO A 217 -20.85 -38.21 3.12
C PRO A 217 -20.75 -36.78 2.56
N GLY A 218 -21.61 -35.86 3.00
CA GLY A 218 -21.60 -34.46 2.55
C GLY A 218 -20.31 -33.74 2.95
N ASN A 219 -19.87 -33.91 4.19
CA ASN A 219 -18.64 -33.30 4.70
C ASN A 219 -17.38 -33.88 4.03
N GLU A 220 -17.32 -35.19 3.80
CA GLU A 220 -16.21 -35.78 3.05
C GLU A 220 -16.18 -35.25 1.62
N ARG A 221 -17.34 -35.16 0.97
CA ARG A 221 -17.41 -34.66 -0.41
C ARG A 221 -17.02 -33.19 -0.52
N CYS A 222 -17.36 -32.34 0.46
CA CYS A 222 -16.87 -30.97 0.50
C CYS A 222 -15.34 -30.91 0.51
N ARG A 223 -14.65 -31.76 1.29
CA ARG A 223 -13.18 -31.81 1.31
C ARG A 223 -12.61 -32.21 -0.06
N GLN A 224 -13.24 -33.19 -0.71
CA GLN A 224 -12.85 -33.62 -2.05
C GLN A 224 -13.10 -32.53 -3.11
N PHE A 225 -14.19 -31.76 -3.00
CA PHE A 225 -14.42 -30.65 -3.92
C PHE A 225 -13.37 -29.56 -3.81
N VAL A 226 -12.88 -29.24 -2.62
CA VAL A 226 -11.83 -28.22 -2.44
C VAL A 226 -10.57 -28.55 -3.26
N SER A 227 -10.17 -29.82 -3.30
CA SER A 227 -9.01 -30.26 -4.09
C SER A 227 -9.29 -30.35 -5.59
N MET A 228 -10.56 -30.42 -6.00
CA MET A 228 -10.97 -30.49 -7.40
C MET A 228 -11.26 -29.12 -8.03
N ILE A 229 -11.55 -28.10 -7.21
CA ILE A 229 -11.81 -26.74 -7.65
C ILE A 229 -10.46 -26.06 -7.98
N PRO A 230 -10.30 -25.47 -9.18
CA PRO A 230 -9.06 -24.79 -9.58
C PRO A 230 -8.60 -23.72 -8.58
N GLU A 231 -7.29 -23.53 -8.43
CA GLU A 231 -6.71 -22.69 -7.37
C GLU A 231 -7.13 -21.23 -7.42
N GLU A 232 -7.52 -20.72 -8.59
CA GLU A 232 -7.94 -19.33 -8.76
C GLU A 232 -9.21 -18.96 -7.98
N PHE A 233 -10.06 -19.93 -7.64
CA PHE A 233 -11.33 -19.66 -6.94
C PHE A 233 -11.16 -19.59 -5.42
N CYS A 234 -11.87 -18.63 -4.81
CA CYS A 234 -12.12 -18.64 -3.38
C CYS A 234 -13.14 -19.74 -3.05
N VAL A 235 -12.88 -20.53 -2.00
CA VAL A 235 -13.77 -21.65 -1.62
C VAL A 235 -14.19 -21.48 -0.16
N PHE A 236 -15.49 -21.48 0.06
CA PHE A 236 -16.13 -21.38 1.36
C PHE A 236 -17.01 -22.61 1.59
N ARG A 237 -17.13 -23.03 2.85
CA ARG A 237 -18.12 -24.00 3.30
C ARG A 237 -19.18 -23.25 4.08
N LEU A 238 -20.43 -23.41 3.65
CA LEU A 238 -21.60 -23.06 4.46
C LEU A 238 -22.15 -24.37 5.00
N GLU A 239 -21.85 -24.64 6.25
CA GLU A 239 -22.30 -25.84 6.95
C GLU A 239 -23.65 -25.56 7.61
N PRO A 240 -24.73 -26.27 7.25
CA PRO A 240 -26.03 -26.06 7.89
C PRO A 240 -25.98 -26.48 9.37
N ALA A 241 -26.73 -25.77 10.21
CA ALA A 241 -26.80 -26.03 11.65
C ALA A 241 -27.59 -27.30 12.02
N LYS A 242 -28.40 -27.81 11.09
CA LYS A 242 -29.07 -29.11 11.12
C LYS A 242 -28.47 -30.02 10.05
N LYS A 243 -29.06 -31.21 9.85
CA LYS A 243 -28.55 -32.16 8.86
C LYS A 243 -28.54 -31.57 7.45
N ASP A 244 -29.59 -30.85 7.07
CA ASP A 244 -29.70 -30.19 5.77
C ASP A 244 -30.35 -28.80 5.90
N TRP A 245 -30.43 -28.07 4.78
CA TRP A 245 -30.96 -26.70 4.77
C TRP A 245 -32.47 -26.68 4.95
N ASN A 246 -33.17 -27.72 4.51
CA ASN A 246 -34.60 -27.84 4.71
C ASN A 246 -34.95 -28.03 6.19
N GLU A 247 -34.19 -28.86 6.91
CA GLU A 247 -34.35 -29.03 8.36
C GLU A 247 -34.10 -27.73 9.12
N CYS A 248 -33.12 -26.91 8.70
CA CYS A 248 -32.89 -25.58 9.27
C CYS A 248 -34.10 -24.66 9.08
N LEU A 249 -34.67 -24.64 7.88
CA LEU A 249 -35.83 -23.81 7.53
C LEU A 249 -37.09 -24.27 8.27
N VAL A 250 -37.36 -25.58 8.31
CA VAL A 250 -38.52 -26.16 9.00
C VAL A 250 -38.44 -25.93 10.51
N ALA A 251 -37.23 -25.93 11.08
CA ALA A 251 -37.01 -25.61 12.49
C ALA A 251 -37.18 -24.10 12.81
N GLY A 252 -37.36 -23.24 11.80
CA GLY A 252 -37.54 -21.80 12.00
C GLY A 252 -36.28 -21.08 12.50
N LEU A 253 -35.09 -21.60 12.19
CA LEU A 253 -33.84 -20.96 12.59
C LEU A 253 -33.67 -19.60 11.91
N HIS A 254 -33.13 -18.62 12.65
CA HIS A 254 -32.80 -17.33 12.08
C HIS A 254 -31.60 -17.46 11.12
N VAL A 255 -31.57 -16.67 10.04
CA VAL A 255 -30.54 -16.77 8.96
C VAL A 255 -29.10 -16.82 9.50
N LYS A 256 -28.80 -16.00 10.50
CA LYS A 256 -27.46 -15.96 11.14
C LYS A 256 -27.06 -17.26 11.87
N GLU A 257 -28.04 -18.06 12.25
CA GLU A 257 -27.88 -19.32 12.99
C GLU A 257 -28.02 -20.54 12.07
N MET A 258 -28.54 -20.36 10.85
CA MET A 258 -28.75 -21.46 9.91
C MET A 258 -27.45 -22.06 9.38
N ALA A 259 -26.37 -21.27 9.31
CA ALA A 259 -25.13 -21.71 8.71
C ALA A 259 -23.90 -21.20 9.45
N LYS A 260 -22.92 -22.10 9.61
CA LYS A 260 -21.56 -21.74 9.97
C LYS A 260 -20.74 -21.58 8.70
N GLN A 261 -20.27 -20.35 8.44
CA GLN A 261 -19.37 -20.07 7.33
C GLN A 261 -17.93 -20.38 7.73
N ILE A 262 -17.25 -21.17 6.90
CA ILE A 262 -15.84 -21.53 7.05
C ILE A 262 -15.11 -21.17 5.76
N CYS A 263 -14.04 -20.38 5.86
CA CYS A 263 -13.17 -20.11 4.73
C CYS A 263 -12.22 -21.29 4.53
N LEU A 264 -12.33 -22.00 3.40
CA LEU A 264 -11.47 -23.14 3.10
C LEU A 264 -10.27 -22.73 2.23
N ARG A 265 -10.46 -21.74 1.34
CA ARG A 265 -9.39 -21.13 0.54
C ARG A 265 -9.74 -19.68 0.23
N ASP A 266 -8.91 -18.73 0.67
CA ASP A 266 -9.03 -17.31 0.31
C ASP A 266 -7.99 -16.98 -0.75
N ASN A 267 -8.45 -16.55 -1.92
CA ASN A 267 -7.60 -16.13 -3.04
C ASN A 267 -7.98 -14.72 -3.52
N ARG A 268 -8.57 -13.90 -2.65
CA ARG A 268 -8.85 -12.50 -2.98
C ARG A 268 -7.53 -11.74 -3.11
N GLU A 269 -7.30 -11.12 -4.26
CA GLU A 269 -6.15 -10.23 -4.44
C GLU A 269 -6.26 -9.03 -3.49
N ASN A 270 -5.16 -8.72 -2.79
CA ASN A 270 -5.09 -7.52 -1.98
C ASN A 270 -5.08 -6.29 -2.88
N LEU A 271 -6.07 -5.42 -2.74
CA LEU A 271 -6.11 -4.14 -3.46
C LEU A 271 -4.87 -3.31 -3.12
N ILE A 272 -4.16 -2.85 -4.15
CA ILE A 272 -3.01 -1.96 -3.98
C ILE A 272 -3.56 -0.54 -3.77
N PRO A 273 -3.18 0.16 -2.68
CA PRO A 273 -3.62 1.54 -2.48
C PRO A 273 -3.00 2.44 -3.56
N VAL A 274 -3.85 3.12 -4.31
CA VAL A 274 -3.46 4.10 -5.33
C VAL A 274 -4.21 5.40 -5.03
N THR A 275 -3.49 6.52 -4.97
CA THR A 275 -4.04 7.85 -4.71
C THR A 275 -4.10 8.63 -6.02
N LYS A 276 -5.23 9.31 -6.30
CA LYS A 276 -5.33 10.13 -7.51
C LYS A 276 -4.51 11.39 -7.34
N MET A 277 -3.85 11.84 -8.41
CA MET A 277 -3.10 13.11 -8.38
C MET A 277 -4.00 14.31 -8.03
N SER A 278 -5.28 14.27 -8.40
CA SER A 278 -6.29 15.29 -8.05
C SER A 278 -6.63 15.36 -6.56
N GLU A 279 -6.26 14.35 -5.79
CA GLU A 279 -6.47 14.27 -4.33
C GLU A 279 -5.24 14.75 -3.55
N VAL A 280 -4.12 15.02 -4.23
CA VAL A 280 -2.88 15.50 -3.61
C VAL A 280 -2.90 17.03 -3.56
N GLU A 281 -2.86 17.61 -2.36
CA GLU A 281 -2.79 19.07 -2.19
C GLU A 281 -1.41 19.63 -2.58
N GLU A 282 -1.41 20.75 -3.31
CA GLU A 282 -0.17 21.46 -3.64
C GLU A 282 0.41 22.15 -2.39
N THR A 283 1.68 21.89 -2.09
CA THR A 283 2.37 22.46 -0.92
C THR A 283 3.59 23.28 -1.33
N VAL A 284 3.80 24.43 -0.69
CA VAL A 284 5.01 25.25 -0.86
C VAL A 284 6.15 24.73 0.04
N VAL A 285 7.37 24.68 -0.49
CA VAL A 285 8.55 24.31 0.29
C VAL A 285 8.85 25.40 1.33
N GLN A 286 8.83 25.02 2.61
CA GLN A 286 9.26 25.88 3.70
C GLN A 286 10.77 25.77 3.91
N TRP A 287 11.41 26.89 4.27
CA TRP A 287 12.87 26.98 4.41
C TRP A 287 13.27 27.35 5.83
N LEU A 288 14.29 26.66 6.35
CA LEU A 288 14.99 27.07 7.55
C LEU A 288 15.94 28.23 7.25
N TRP A 289 16.67 28.11 6.15
CA TRP A 289 17.61 29.13 5.68
C TRP A 289 17.55 29.16 4.16
N TYR A 290 16.86 30.13 3.58
CA TYR A 290 16.71 30.20 2.12
C TYR A 290 17.98 30.75 1.45
N PRO A 291 18.46 30.17 0.33
CA PRO A 291 18.00 28.94 -0.34
C PRO A 291 18.76 27.67 0.13
N PHE A 292 19.45 27.72 1.26
CA PHE A 292 20.42 26.70 1.67
C PHE A 292 19.83 25.46 2.35
N ILE A 293 18.86 25.60 3.26
CA ILE A 293 18.34 24.51 4.10
C ILE A 293 16.80 24.51 4.09
N PRO A 294 16.16 23.55 3.38
CA PRO A 294 14.71 23.37 3.40
C PRO A 294 14.25 22.51 4.59
N PHE A 295 13.05 22.79 5.11
CA PHE A 295 12.37 21.90 6.05
C PHE A 295 11.88 20.61 5.37
N GLY A 296 11.77 19.54 6.15
CA GLY A 296 11.30 18.24 5.69
C GLY A 296 12.21 17.53 4.68
N LYS A 297 13.48 17.96 4.57
CA LYS A 297 14.46 17.42 3.63
C LYS A 297 15.83 17.28 4.30
N VAL A 298 16.73 16.54 3.62
CA VAL A 298 18.12 16.33 4.05
C VAL A 298 19.06 17.30 3.32
N THR A 299 19.89 17.99 4.10
CA THR A 299 20.96 18.89 3.62
C THR A 299 22.32 18.37 4.07
N LEU A 300 23.31 18.45 3.19
CA LEU A 300 24.68 18.01 3.48
C LEU A 300 25.63 19.21 3.48
N ILE A 301 26.38 19.40 4.57
CA ILE A 301 27.43 20.40 4.70
C ILE A 301 28.78 19.70 4.55
N GLN A 302 29.53 20.04 3.51
CA GLN A 302 30.83 19.45 3.16
C GLN A 302 31.97 20.46 3.21
N GLY A 303 33.19 19.93 3.25
CA GLY A 303 34.42 20.71 3.24
C GLY A 303 35.55 19.97 3.93
N ASN A 304 36.79 20.42 3.71
CA ASN A 304 37.95 19.80 4.32
C ASN A 304 37.91 19.88 5.87
N PRO A 305 38.61 18.99 6.59
CA PRO A 305 38.82 19.13 8.04
C PRO A 305 39.36 20.52 8.40
N GLY A 306 38.91 21.08 9.54
CA GLY A 306 39.32 22.43 9.99
C GLY A 306 38.71 23.60 9.19
N LYS A 307 37.78 23.33 8.25
CA LYS A 307 37.14 24.39 7.45
C LYS A 307 35.97 25.11 8.13
N GLY A 308 35.61 24.78 9.37
CA GLY A 308 34.62 25.53 10.17
C GLY A 308 33.17 25.06 10.02
N LYS A 309 32.95 23.83 9.52
CA LYS A 309 31.61 23.23 9.34
C LYS A 309 30.81 23.11 10.64
N THR A 310 31.44 22.58 11.69
CA THR A 310 30.86 22.46 13.04
C THR A 310 30.47 23.84 13.59
N TRP A 311 31.29 24.86 13.38
CA TRP A 311 30.96 26.24 13.77
C TRP A 311 29.74 26.80 13.03
N LEU A 312 29.66 26.57 11.71
CA LEU A 312 28.49 26.93 10.91
C LEU A 312 27.23 26.23 11.43
N ALA A 313 27.31 24.93 11.68
CA ALA A 313 26.19 24.14 12.18
C ALA A 313 25.72 24.60 13.56
N MET A 314 26.65 24.91 14.47
CA MET A 314 26.35 25.48 15.78
C MET A 314 25.73 26.89 15.69
N ALA A 315 26.15 27.72 14.74
CA ALA A 315 25.54 29.03 14.50
C ALA A 315 24.10 28.90 13.97
N ILE A 316 23.84 27.94 13.10
CA ILE A 316 22.47 27.59 12.64
C ILE A 316 21.64 27.06 13.82
N ALA A 317 22.20 26.19 14.67
CA ALA A 317 21.51 25.72 15.87
C ALA A 317 21.20 26.87 16.84
N ALA A 318 22.13 27.82 17.00
CA ALA A 318 21.90 29.01 17.81
C ALA A 318 20.72 29.82 17.24
N TYR A 319 20.74 30.14 15.95
CA TYR A 319 19.63 30.80 15.25
C TYR A 319 18.27 30.15 15.54
N CYS A 320 18.21 28.83 15.44
CA CYS A 320 16.98 28.05 15.67
C CYS A 320 16.48 28.10 17.11
N THR A 321 17.37 28.24 18.08
CA THR A 321 17.04 28.11 19.50
C THR A 321 16.80 29.45 20.19
N ASN A 322 17.29 30.56 19.63
CA ASN A 322 17.17 31.89 20.24
C ASN A 322 16.75 33.02 19.28
N GLY A 323 16.63 32.76 17.97
CA GLY A 323 16.27 33.77 16.97
C GLY A 323 17.36 34.81 16.68
N LYS A 324 18.64 34.51 16.90
CA LYS A 324 19.80 35.38 16.59
C LYS A 324 19.88 35.75 15.10
N GLU A 325 20.89 36.51 14.69
CA GLU A 325 21.09 36.81 13.28
C GLU A 325 21.66 35.60 12.51
N LEU A 326 20.97 35.24 11.42
CA LEU A 326 21.46 34.36 10.36
C LEU A 326 21.28 35.11 9.02
N PRO A 327 22.33 35.30 8.20
CA PRO A 327 22.23 36.11 6.99
C PRO A 327 21.16 35.58 6.04
N ASN A 328 20.34 36.47 5.50
CA ASN A 328 19.27 36.14 4.56
C ASN A 328 18.19 35.18 5.10
N ALA A 329 18.19 34.87 6.40
CA ALA A 329 17.13 34.10 7.02
C ALA A 329 15.95 35.00 7.41
N LEU A 330 14.73 34.51 7.16
CA LEU A 330 13.53 35.15 7.68
C LEU A 330 13.39 34.83 9.16
N PRO A 331 12.99 35.80 10.01
CA PRO A 331 12.78 35.56 11.44
C PRO A 331 11.89 34.34 11.69
N ILE A 332 12.32 33.48 12.61
CA ILE A 332 11.60 32.28 13.02
C ILE A 332 11.25 32.34 14.51
N GLU A 333 10.16 31.69 14.88
CA GLU A 333 9.93 31.35 16.27
C GLU A 333 10.94 30.30 16.72
N PRO A 334 11.62 30.49 17.87
CA PRO A 334 12.59 29.52 18.35
C PRO A 334 11.97 28.14 18.58
N PHE A 335 12.73 27.07 18.32
CA PHE A 335 12.29 25.68 18.47
C PHE A 335 13.41 24.75 18.94
N ASN A 336 13.06 23.50 19.24
CA ASN A 336 14.02 22.50 19.73
C ASN A 336 14.89 21.94 18.60
N VAL A 337 16.18 21.77 18.90
CA VAL A 337 17.21 21.25 18.01
C VAL A 337 17.80 19.98 18.59
N LEU A 338 17.99 18.94 17.78
CA LEU A 338 18.86 17.81 18.09
C LEU A 338 20.24 18.05 17.50
N TYR A 339 21.28 18.06 18.33
CA TYR A 339 22.67 18.12 17.90
C TYR A 339 23.37 16.82 18.30
N GLN A 340 23.58 15.92 17.35
CA GLN A 340 24.25 14.64 17.59
C GLN A 340 25.70 14.72 17.11
N THR A 341 26.64 14.41 18.00
CA THR A 341 28.06 14.26 17.65
C THR A 341 28.66 13.01 18.29
N ALA A 342 29.65 12.43 17.61
CA ALA A 342 30.39 11.26 18.07
C ALA A 342 31.91 11.51 18.14
N GLU A 343 32.39 12.65 17.63
CA GLU A 343 33.82 13.00 17.60
C GLU A 343 34.24 13.85 18.80
N ASP A 344 33.43 14.85 19.14
CA ASP A 344 33.75 15.85 20.16
C ASP A 344 32.98 15.58 21.46
N GLY A 345 33.63 15.80 22.60
CA GLY A 345 32.99 15.67 23.90
C GLY A 345 31.86 16.68 24.11
N ILE A 346 30.70 16.21 24.59
CA ILE A 346 29.51 17.06 24.77
C ILE A 346 29.77 18.18 25.79
N ALA A 347 30.37 17.83 26.93
CA ALA A 347 30.52 18.73 28.06
C ALA A 347 31.64 19.77 27.90
N ASP A 348 32.78 19.36 27.33
CA ASP A 348 34.01 20.15 27.24
C ASP A 348 34.18 20.87 25.90
N THR A 349 33.50 20.41 24.85
CA THR A 349 33.72 20.91 23.48
C THR A 349 32.44 21.47 22.87
N ILE A 350 31.39 20.66 22.77
CA ILE A 350 30.15 21.05 22.07
C ILE A 350 29.37 22.11 22.84
N LYS A 351 29.09 21.86 24.12
CA LYS A 351 28.32 22.78 24.97
C LYS A 351 28.97 24.16 25.07
N PRO A 352 30.30 24.31 25.31
CA PRO A 352 30.94 25.63 25.31
C PRO A 352 30.89 26.34 23.95
N ARG A 353 31.08 25.62 22.83
CA ARG A 353 31.04 26.24 21.50
C ARG A 353 29.62 26.69 21.11
N LEU A 354 28.60 25.89 21.43
CA LEU A 354 27.21 26.29 21.26
C LEU A 354 26.86 27.53 22.10
N ALA A 355 27.34 27.59 23.35
CA ALA A 355 27.17 28.75 24.22
C ALA A 355 27.88 29.99 23.66
N LYS A 356 29.07 29.86 23.05
CA LYS A 356 29.75 30.96 22.34
C LYS A 356 28.95 31.46 21.14
N CYS A 357 28.35 30.56 20.35
CA CYS A 357 27.38 30.95 19.31
C CYS A 357 26.10 31.55 19.92
N GLY A 358 25.87 31.35 21.22
CA GLY A 358 24.77 31.86 22.03
C GLY A 358 23.51 31.03 21.98
N ALA A 359 23.57 29.78 21.55
CA ALA A 359 22.41 28.90 21.51
C ALA A 359 21.72 28.80 22.89
N ASP A 360 20.39 28.71 22.88
CA ASP A 360 19.62 28.46 24.10
C ASP A 360 19.74 26.96 24.45
N MET A 361 20.53 26.68 25.49
CA MET A 361 20.83 25.32 25.94
C MET A 361 19.59 24.54 26.41
N THR A 362 18.48 25.21 26.73
CA THR A 362 17.22 24.52 27.11
C THR A 362 16.50 23.89 25.91
N ARG A 363 16.85 24.35 24.70
CA ARG A 363 16.27 23.90 23.43
C ARG A 363 17.22 23.06 22.60
N VAL A 364 18.47 22.91 23.02
CA VAL A 364 19.43 21.97 22.40
C VAL A 364 19.39 20.63 23.14
N ARG A 365 19.22 19.54 22.39
CA ARG A 365 19.12 18.17 22.89
C ARG A 365 20.05 17.26 22.11
N PHE A 366 20.36 16.09 22.65
CA PHE A 366 21.04 15.00 21.95
C PHE A 366 20.43 13.66 22.37
N ILE A 367 20.58 12.63 21.54
CA ILE A 367 20.15 11.27 21.86
C ILE A 367 21.27 10.60 22.65
N ASN A 368 20.93 10.00 23.79
CA ASN A 368 21.90 9.27 24.58
C ASN A 368 22.29 7.95 23.88
N GLU A 369 23.59 7.69 23.79
CA GLU A 369 24.20 6.54 23.13
C GLU A 369 24.84 5.54 24.12
N ASP A 370 24.70 5.74 25.43
CA ASP A 370 25.30 4.90 26.49
C ASP A 370 24.97 3.40 26.33
N GLU A 371 23.73 3.07 25.96
CA GLU A 371 23.30 1.68 25.77
C GLU A 371 23.58 1.15 24.35
N LYS A 372 23.47 2.03 23.35
CA LYS A 372 23.56 1.67 21.93
C LYS A 372 23.93 2.88 21.09
N GLN A 373 25.03 2.75 20.34
CA GLN A 373 25.42 3.70 19.31
C GLN A 373 24.29 3.97 18.32
N LEU A 374 24.14 5.23 17.94
CA LEU A 374 23.13 5.68 17.00
C LEU A 374 23.61 5.41 15.57
N SER A 375 22.70 4.95 14.71
CA SER A 375 22.93 4.85 13.28
C SER A 375 21.85 5.61 12.50
N MET A 376 22.12 5.90 11.24
CA MET A 376 21.16 6.59 10.36
C MET A 376 19.86 5.81 10.11
N THR A 377 19.82 4.52 10.44
CA THR A 377 18.65 3.64 10.31
C THR A 377 17.95 3.38 11.64
N ASP A 378 18.38 4.05 12.71
CA ASP A 378 17.83 3.82 14.05
C ASP A 378 16.48 4.54 14.21
N ASP A 379 15.42 3.78 14.50
CA ASP A 379 14.06 4.30 14.75
C ASP A 379 13.99 5.31 15.90
N ARG A 380 15.00 5.34 16.79
CA ARG A 380 15.11 6.37 17.84
C ARG A 380 15.18 7.77 17.27
N ILE A 381 15.67 7.96 16.04
CA ILE A 381 15.75 9.27 15.39
C ILE A 381 14.35 9.86 15.20
N GLU A 382 13.44 9.13 14.54
CA GLU A 382 12.08 9.60 14.29
C GLU A 382 11.30 9.81 15.60
N LYS A 383 11.47 8.89 16.55
CA LYS A 383 10.84 8.99 17.88
C LYS A 383 11.31 10.22 18.64
N ALA A 384 12.62 10.47 18.69
CA ALA A 384 13.21 11.61 19.38
C ALA A 384 12.72 12.93 18.76
N ILE A 385 12.67 13.02 17.42
CA ILE A 385 12.17 14.20 16.71
C ILE A 385 10.72 14.50 17.11
N ARG A 386 9.84 13.50 17.04
CA ARG A 386 8.41 13.67 17.37
C ARG A 386 8.17 13.99 18.84
N GLN A 387 8.76 13.21 19.74
CA GLN A 387 8.51 13.32 21.19
C GLN A 387 9.06 14.62 21.77
N ASN A 388 10.10 15.20 21.18
CA ASN A 388 10.72 16.44 21.65
C ASN A 388 10.36 17.67 20.80
N ASN A 389 9.42 17.54 19.85
CA ASN A 389 9.02 18.63 18.94
C ASN A 389 10.22 19.33 18.27
N VAL A 390 11.11 18.53 17.69
CA VAL A 390 12.35 19.00 17.09
C VAL A 390 12.09 19.39 15.64
N ARG A 391 12.59 20.55 15.21
CA ARG A 391 12.47 21.00 13.80
C ARG A 391 13.80 21.07 13.06
N LEU A 392 14.93 20.87 13.75
CA LEU A 392 16.25 20.71 13.17
C LEU A 392 17.02 19.59 13.88
N MET A 393 17.56 18.66 13.09
CA MET A 393 18.53 17.67 13.55
C MET A 393 19.85 17.88 12.82
N ILE A 394 20.95 17.94 13.57
CA ILE A 394 22.32 18.03 13.06
C ILE A 394 23.07 16.77 13.46
N MET A 395 23.76 16.14 12.50
CA MET A 395 24.63 14.98 12.74
C MET A 395 26.07 15.33 12.31
N ASP A 396 26.99 15.33 13.26
CA ASP A 396 28.38 15.76 13.07
C ASP A 396 29.41 14.73 13.60
N PRO A 397 30.14 14.01 12.73
CA PRO A 397 30.01 13.91 11.27
C PRO A 397 29.19 12.69 10.82
N ILE A 398 28.74 12.67 9.56
CA ILE A 398 28.00 11.56 8.94
C ILE A 398 28.70 10.22 9.09
N GLN A 399 30.04 10.20 8.96
CA GLN A 399 30.87 8.99 9.01
C GLN A 399 30.63 8.16 10.28
N ALA A 400 30.35 8.82 11.41
CA ALA A 400 30.13 8.14 12.67
C ALA A 400 28.82 7.34 12.74
N TYR A 401 27.85 7.62 11.85
CA TYR A 401 26.49 7.08 11.93
C TYR A 401 26.14 6.11 10.79
N LEU A 402 27.08 5.80 9.91
CA LEU A 402 26.86 4.89 8.78
C LEU A 402 26.69 3.42 9.23
N GLY A 403 27.34 3.04 10.32
CA GLY A 403 27.43 1.67 10.82
C GLY A 403 28.74 0.98 10.42
N ALA A 404 29.17 -0.01 11.22
CA ALA A 404 30.51 -0.61 11.14
C ALA A 404 30.87 -1.29 9.81
N ASN A 405 29.88 -1.67 8.99
CA ASN A 405 30.08 -2.45 7.77
C ASN A 405 29.61 -1.72 6.49
N VAL A 406 29.51 -0.39 6.52
CA VAL A 406 29.02 0.39 5.37
C VAL A 406 30.17 1.12 4.69
N ASP A 407 30.33 0.88 3.38
CA ASP A 407 31.28 1.60 2.53
C ASP A 407 30.60 2.81 1.86
N MET A 408 31.13 4.01 2.13
CA MET A 408 30.65 5.28 1.57
C MET A 408 30.73 5.37 0.05
N ASN A 409 31.57 4.56 -0.59
CA ASN A 409 31.74 4.57 -2.04
C ASN A 409 30.78 3.60 -2.74
N ARG A 410 30.03 2.79 -1.98
CA ARG A 410 29.07 1.81 -2.52
C ARG A 410 27.65 2.35 -2.52
N ALA A 411 27.16 2.66 -3.73
CA ALA A 411 25.83 3.21 -3.98
C ALA A 411 24.70 2.43 -3.31
N ASN A 412 24.75 1.10 -3.39
CA ASN A 412 23.74 0.18 -2.85
C ASN A 412 23.68 0.18 -1.31
N GLU A 413 24.79 0.51 -0.63
CA GLU A 413 24.86 0.55 0.84
C GLU A 413 24.44 1.93 1.39
N ILE A 414 24.79 3.01 0.69
CA ILE A 414 24.53 4.38 1.16
C ILE A 414 23.12 4.89 0.82
N ARG A 415 22.58 4.58 -0.37
CA ARG A 415 21.26 5.07 -0.79
C ARG A 415 20.13 4.69 0.19
N PRO A 416 20.07 3.47 0.77
CA PRO A 416 19.07 3.13 1.78
C PRO A 416 19.12 4.03 3.02
N LEU A 417 20.33 4.39 3.49
CA LEU A 417 20.50 5.23 4.69
C LEU A 417 19.93 6.64 4.47
N PHE A 418 20.29 7.29 3.36
CA PHE A 418 19.76 8.61 3.02
C PHE A 418 18.27 8.58 2.71
N ARG A 419 17.75 7.51 2.10
CA ARG A 419 16.31 7.34 1.86
C ARG A 419 15.55 7.25 3.17
N HIS A 420 16.08 6.53 4.16
CA HIS A 420 15.48 6.43 5.48
C HIS A 420 15.39 7.81 6.16
N LEU A 421 16.51 8.54 6.23
CA LEU A 421 16.52 9.91 6.78
C LEU A 421 15.60 10.87 6.00
N SER A 422 15.55 10.77 4.67
CA SER A 422 14.65 11.59 3.85
C SER A 422 13.18 11.31 4.17
N THR A 423 12.83 10.05 4.42
CA THR A 423 11.47 9.64 4.82
C THR A 423 11.11 10.20 6.19
N ILE A 424 12.04 10.17 7.14
CA ILE A 424 11.85 10.77 8.47
C ILE A 424 11.66 12.28 8.34
N ALA A 425 12.53 12.96 7.59
CA ALA A 425 12.43 14.40 7.37
C ALA A 425 11.06 14.77 6.79
N GLU A 426 10.63 14.08 5.73
CA GLU A 426 9.35 14.34 5.06
C GLU A 426 8.14 14.12 5.98
N ARG A 427 8.12 13.04 6.75
CA ARG A 427 7.03 12.73 7.69
C ARG A 427 6.95 13.66 8.89
N THR A 428 8.08 14.22 9.33
CA THR A 428 8.15 15.05 10.53
C THR A 428 8.20 16.54 10.23
N GLY A 429 8.47 16.92 8.98
CA GLY A 429 8.78 18.31 8.61
C GLY A 429 10.13 18.81 9.15
N CYS A 430 10.94 17.95 9.80
CA CYS A 430 12.22 18.32 10.39
C CYS A 430 13.28 18.57 9.29
N ALA A 431 14.08 19.62 9.43
CA ALA A 431 15.28 19.79 8.63
C ALA A 431 16.40 18.89 9.18
N ILE A 432 16.94 18.00 8.36
CA ILE A 432 18.07 17.13 8.77
C ILE A 432 19.33 17.63 8.08
N VAL A 433 20.34 18.01 8.87
CA VAL A 433 21.63 18.52 8.41
C VAL A 433 22.71 17.52 8.77
N LEU A 434 23.44 17.06 7.77
CA LEU A 434 24.53 16.12 7.90
C LEU A 434 25.84 16.85 7.63
N ILE A 435 26.88 16.60 8.43
CA ILE A 435 28.20 17.20 8.23
C ILE A 435 29.16 16.13 7.72
N GLY A 436 29.83 16.38 6.60
CA GLY A 436 30.75 15.43 5.99
C GLY A 436 32.13 16.01 5.69
N HIS A 437 33.16 15.19 5.84
CA HIS A 437 34.52 15.50 5.42
C HIS A 437 34.78 15.02 4.00
N LEU A 438 35.52 15.77 3.18
CA LEU A 438 35.90 15.30 1.85
C LEU A 438 37.00 14.24 1.94
N ASN A 439 36.88 13.15 1.17
CA ASN A 439 37.95 12.16 1.05
C ASN A 439 39.12 12.75 0.26
N LYS A 440 40.33 12.64 0.81
CA LYS A 440 41.57 13.02 0.12
C LYS A 440 41.88 11.97 -0.97
N SER A 441 41.55 12.26 -2.22
CA SER A 441 42.17 11.60 -3.37
C SER A 441 42.86 12.63 -4.25
N SER A 442 44.12 12.36 -4.56
CA SER A 442 45.03 13.19 -5.36
C SER A 442 44.71 13.03 -6.85
N GLY A 443 43.97 13.99 -7.45
CA GLY A 443 43.67 14.01 -8.89
C GLY A 443 43.08 15.35 -9.35
N SER A 444 43.44 15.78 -10.57
CA SER A 444 43.34 17.13 -11.13
C SER A 444 42.00 17.51 -11.80
N GLN A 445 40.87 17.24 -11.15
CA GLN A 445 39.56 17.76 -11.58
C GLN A 445 38.76 18.20 -10.33
N SER A 446 38.67 19.51 -10.13
CA SER A 446 38.19 20.17 -8.90
C SER A 446 36.68 20.17 -8.71
N ASP A 447 35.88 19.81 -9.72
CA ASP A 447 34.42 20.02 -9.69
C ASP A 447 33.66 18.86 -9.01
N TYR A 448 34.30 17.71 -8.83
CA TYR A 448 33.69 16.47 -8.31
C TYR A 448 34.20 16.05 -6.92
N ARG A 449 34.75 16.98 -6.13
CA ARG A 449 35.26 16.71 -4.77
C ARG A 449 34.18 16.46 -3.71
N SER A 450 32.95 16.08 -4.05
CA SER A 450 32.01 15.59 -3.04
C SER A 450 32.47 14.22 -2.56
N LEU A 451 32.27 13.92 -1.27
CA LEU A 451 32.42 12.60 -0.66
C LEU A 451 32.04 11.46 -1.61
N GLY A 452 33.02 10.78 -2.21
CA GLY A 452 32.98 9.39 -2.68
C GLY A 452 31.90 8.90 -3.66
N SER A 453 30.82 9.63 -3.99
CA SER A 453 29.73 9.01 -4.72
C SER A 453 28.69 10.03 -5.20
N ILE A 454 28.50 10.08 -6.51
CA ILE A 454 27.37 10.72 -7.22
C ILE A 454 26.03 10.37 -6.53
N ASP A 455 25.96 9.21 -5.89
CA ASP A 455 24.81 8.71 -5.13
C ASP A 455 24.44 9.53 -3.90
N ILE A 456 25.43 10.00 -3.13
CA ILE A 456 25.18 10.90 -1.99
C ILE A 456 24.59 12.19 -2.51
N ALA A 457 25.21 12.74 -3.55
CA ALA A 457 24.74 13.96 -4.16
C ALA A 457 23.33 13.80 -4.74
N ALA A 458 22.98 12.64 -5.31
CA ALA A 458 21.65 12.35 -5.82
C ALA A 458 20.59 12.21 -4.70
N ALA A 459 20.97 11.69 -3.53
CA ALA A 459 20.04 11.40 -2.44
C ALA A 459 19.62 12.65 -1.64
N VAL A 460 20.49 13.67 -1.53
CA VAL A 460 20.19 14.90 -0.78
C VAL A 460 19.64 16.01 -1.68
N ARG A 461 18.89 16.96 -1.09
CA ARG A 461 18.27 18.07 -1.85
C ARG A 461 19.12 19.32 -1.89
N SER A 462 19.94 19.54 -0.86
CA SER A 462 20.87 20.66 -0.80
C SER A 462 22.26 20.19 -0.37
N ILE A 463 23.30 20.72 -1.01
CA ILE A 463 24.71 20.49 -0.67
C ILE A 463 25.40 21.84 -0.52
N LEU A 464 25.92 22.10 0.67
CA LEU A 464 26.65 23.30 1.05
C LEU A 464 28.13 22.95 1.21
N PHE A 465 29.01 23.81 0.73
CA PHE A 465 30.45 23.73 0.97
C PHE A 465 30.89 24.85 1.88
N VAL A 466 31.83 24.55 2.78
CA VAL A 466 32.51 25.54 3.61
C VAL A 466 33.99 25.52 3.27
N GLU A 467 34.50 26.65 2.78
CA GLU A 467 35.91 26.82 2.45
C GLU A 467 36.50 28.07 3.11
N LYS A 468 37.81 28.02 3.39
CA LYS A 468 38.55 29.15 3.98
C LYS A 468 39.17 29.99 2.86
N VAL A 469 39.08 31.31 2.97
CA VAL A 469 39.75 32.25 2.07
C VAL A 469 41.21 32.40 2.51
N GLU A 470 42.17 31.83 1.75
CA GLU A 470 43.57 31.73 2.21
C GLU A 470 44.36 33.05 2.15
N LYS A 471 43.99 33.97 1.24
CA LYS A 471 44.71 35.24 1.06
C LYS A 471 44.31 36.35 2.06
N GLU A 472 43.24 36.15 2.80
CA GLU A 472 42.79 37.11 3.82
C GLU A 472 43.60 36.89 5.10
N LYS A 473 44.66 37.69 5.31
CA LYS A 473 45.58 37.50 6.45
C LYS A 473 45.11 38.14 7.74
N GLU A 474 44.23 39.14 7.66
CA GLU A 474 43.76 39.92 8.81
C GLU A 474 42.59 39.25 9.55
N GLN A 475 41.80 38.40 8.87
CA GLN A 475 40.62 37.74 9.43
C GLN A 475 40.53 36.28 8.96
N ASP A 476 40.11 35.36 9.83
CA ASP A 476 39.87 33.94 9.48
C ASP A 476 38.54 33.77 8.74
N VAL A 477 38.47 34.27 7.49
CA VAL A 477 37.26 34.30 6.67
C VAL A 477 36.97 32.95 6.02
N ARG A 478 35.71 32.53 6.11
CA ARG A 478 35.18 31.31 5.50
C ARG A 478 33.94 31.64 4.70
N VAL A 479 33.79 30.96 3.58
CA VAL A 479 32.69 31.14 2.64
C VAL A 479 31.87 29.86 2.58
N VAL A 480 30.56 30.03 2.71
CA VAL A 480 29.53 29.02 2.51
C VAL A 480 28.91 29.23 1.14
N TYR A 481 28.97 28.22 0.28
CA TYR A 481 28.36 28.28 -1.05
C TYR A 481 27.59 27.00 -1.35
N GLN A 482 26.59 27.12 -2.22
CA GLN A 482 25.72 26.01 -2.59
C GLN A 482 26.21 25.33 -3.87
N GLN A 483 26.64 24.07 -3.76
CA GLN A 483 27.02 23.30 -4.93
C GLN A 483 25.79 22.76 -5.67
N LYS A 484 24.83 22.24 -4.89
CA LYS A 484 23.57 21.67 -5.38
C LYS A 484 22.38 22.30 -4.67
N ASP A 485 21.42 22.74 -5.46
CA ASP A 485 20.04 23.03 -5.04
C ASP A 485 19.10 22.37 -6.05
N SER A 486 18.08 21.66 -5.58
CA SER A 486 17.03 21.07 -6.43
C SER A 486 15.69 21.80 -6.31
N LEU A 487 15.60 22.84 -5.49
CA LEU A 487 14.37 23.48 -5.04
C LEU A 487 14.38 25.01 -5.23
N ALA A 488 15.55 25.65 -5.33
CA ALA A 488 15.67 27.09 -5.57
C ALA A 488 16.80 27.46 -6.55
N LYS A 489 16.81 28.74 -6.97
CA LYS A 489 17.86 29.31 -7.81
C LYS A 489 19.11 29.60 -6.96
N LYS A 490 20.30 29.34 -7.51
CA LYS A 490 21.57 29.64 -6.84
C LYS A 490 21.70 31.15 -6.55
N GLU A 491 21.96 31.47 -5.29
CA GLU A 491 22.18 32.83 -4.76
C GLU A 491 23.68 33.06 -4.46
N ASN A 492 24.05 34.28 -4.04
CA ASN A 492 25.43 34.61 -3.68
C ASN A 492 25.91 33.78 -2.47
N PRO A 493 27.19 33.40 -2.41
CA PRO A 493 27.78 32.82 -1.22
C PRO A 493 27.61 33.72 0.01
N VAL A 494 27.58 33.10 1.20
CA VAL A 494 27.56 33.80 2.49
C VAL A 494 28.88 33.58 3.21
N ALA A 495 29.44 34.60 3.83
CA ALA A 495 30.69 34.49 4.57
C ALA A 495 30.55 34.73 6.07
N PHE A 496 31.46 34.13 6.82
CA PHE A 496 31.65 34.37 8.24
C PHE A 496 33.15 34.36 8.59
N SER A 497 33.52 35.02 9.69
CA SER A 497 34.85 34.92 10.28
C SER A 497 34.81 34.18 11.60
N LEU A 498 35.91 33.51 11.96
CA LEU A 498 36.10 32.90 13.28
C LEU A 498 37.09 33.71 14.11
N GLY A 499 36.71 34.06 15.33
CA GLY A 499 37.56 34.73 16.31
C GLY A 499 37.42 34.13 17.71
N GLU A 500 37.97 34.79 18.73
CA GLU A 500 37.95 34.32 20.13
C GLU A 500 36.52 34.21 20.71
N GLU A 501 35.68 35.18 20.35
CA GLU A 501 34.24 35.29 20.66
C GLU A 501 33.37 34.30 19.87
N GLY A 502 33.95 33.53 18.93
CA GLY A 502 33.25 32.57 18.09
C GLY A 502 33.00 33.05 16.65
N LEU A 503 31.89 32.59 16.07
CA LEU A 503 31.53 32.88 14.68
C LEU A 503 30.86 34.26 14.54
N LYS A 504 31.36 35.07 13.61
CA LYS A 504 30.76 36.36 13.24
C LYS A 504 30.38 36.37 11.76
N TRP A 505 29.12 36.66 11.46
CA TRP A 505 28.63 36.76 10.09
C TRP A 505 29.17 38.00 9.38
N LEU A 506 29.59 37.83 8.13
CA LEU A 506 29.97 38.92 7.23
C LEU A 506 28.86 39.24 6.22
N GLY A 507 27.89 38.33 6.04
CA GLY A 507 26.76 38.47 5.11
C GLY A 507 27.07 37.89 3.73
N GLU A 508 26.40 38.42 2.70
CA GLU A 508 26.68 38.04 1.31
C GLU A 508 28.13 38.39 0.92
N TYR A 509 28.76 37.47 0.20
CA TYR A 509 30.16 37.58 -0.19
C TYR A 509 30.31 37.40 -1.69
N ASP A 510 30.89 38.40 -2.35
CA ASP A 510 31.08 38.41 -3.80
C ASP A 510 32.40 37.72 -4.14
N ILE A 511 32.30 36.42 -4.43
CA ILE A 511 33.41 35.60 -4.90
C ILE A 511 32.88 34.51 -5.84
N SER A 512 33.58 34.28 -6.96
CA SER A 512 33.30 33.11 -7.79
C SER A 512 33.86 31.85 -7.12
N ILE A 513 33.23 30.70 -7.35
CA ILE A 513 33.70 29.41 -6.79
C ILE A 513 35.10 29.10 -7.33
N GLU A 514 35.36 29.39 -8.62
CA GLU A 514 36.68 29.20 -9.24
C GLU A 514 37.75 30.05 -8.55
N ASP A 515 37.47 31.34 -8.30
CA ASP A 515 38.40 32.23 -7.62
C ASP A 515 38.65 31.79 -6.17
N LEU A 516 37.61 31.33 -5.46
CA LEU A 516 37.72 30.76 -4.11
C LEU A 516 38.64 29.53 -4.10
N LEU A 517 38.45 28.60 -5.05
CA LEU A 517 39.25 27.39 -5.16
C LEU A 517 40.70 27.67 -5.63
N MET A 518 40.92 28.74 -6.39
CA MET A 518 42.25 29.26 -6.74
C MET A 518 42.90 30.07 -5.61
N GLY A 519 42.25 30.16 -4.44
CA GLY A 519 42.76 30.87 -3.28
C GLY A 519 42.82 32.39 -3.45
N LYS A 520 41.98 32.99 -4.30
CA LYS A 520 41.83 34.44 -4.40
C LYS A 520 40.90 34.97 -3.28
N ALA A 521 41.01 36.25 -2.98
CA ALA A 521 40.11 36.93 -2.06
C ALA A 521 38.95 37.58 -2.84
N GLY A 522 37.73 37.40 -2.35
CA GLY A 522 36.54 38.14 -2.81
C GLY A 522 36.28 39.36 -1.94
N THR A 523 35.23 40.11 -2.23
CA THR A 523 34.86 41.29 -1.43
C THR A 523 33.48 41.12 -0.81
N LYS A 524 33.25 41.69 0.38
CA LYS A 524 31.93 41.69 1.01
C LYS A 524 30.95 42.43 0.10
N LYS A 525 29.83 41.79 -0.25
CA LYS A 525 28.79 42.41 -1.07
C LYS A 525 27.93 43.28 -0.17
N GLU A 526 27.83 44.54 -0.52
CA GLU A 526 27.05 45.50 0.26
C GLU A 526 25.56 45.16 0.18
N THR A 527 24.94 44.88 1.33
CA THR A 527 23.54 44.46 1.41
C THR A 527 22.60 45.58 0.95
N LYS A 528 21.36 45.25 0.54
CA LYS A 528 20.36 46.27 0.20
C LYS A 528 20.10 47.23 1.38
N LEU A 529 20.24 46.75 2.61
CA LEU A 529 20.11 47.55 3.83
C LEU A 529 21.31 48.50 4.02
N GLU A 530 22.54 48.02 3.84
CA GLU A 530 23.76 48.85 3.91
C GLU A 530 23.78 49.90 2.79
N LYS A 531 23.36 49.54 1.56
CA LYS A 531 23.16 50.49 0.46
C LYS A 531 22.11 51.55 0.82
N ALA A 532 21.01 51.16 1.45
CA ALA A 532 20.00 52.09 1.92
C ALA A 532 20.56 53.04 2.99
N GLN A 533 21.31 52.53 3.96
CA GLN A 533 21.95 53.35 4.99
C GLN A 533 22.94 54.35 4.39
N LYS A 534 23.84 53.89 3.50
CA LYS A 534 24.79 54.78 2.81
C LYS A 534 24.09 55.85 2.00
N LEU A 535 23.05 55.47 1.24
CA LEU A 535 22.29 56.41 0.44
C LEU A 535 21.55 57.44 1.31
N ILE A 536 20.94 57.03 2.43
CA ILE A 536 20.31 57.95 3.40
C ILE A 536 21.35 58.94 3.94
N LEU A 537 22.50 58.45 4.40
CA LEU A 537 23.57 59.30 4.93
C LEU A 537 24.10 60.26 3.85
N GLU A 538 24.31 59.78 2.62
CA GLU A 538 24.81 60.60 1.51
C GLU A 538 23.81 61.69 1.11
N LEU A 539 22.53 61.35 0.97
CA LEU A 539 21.46 62.30 0.63
C LEU A 539 21.32 63.38 1.70
N LEU A 540 21.32 63.00 2.98
CA LEU A 540 21.20 63.94 4.10
C LEU A 540 22.47 64.76 4.33
N THR A 541 23.65 64.24 3.99
CA THR A 541 24.90 65.02 4.01
C THR A 541 24.86 66.11 2.93
N LYS A 542 24.35 65.79 1.74
CA LYS A 542 24.26 66.75 0.62
C LYS A 542 23.16 67.78 0.80
N ARG A 543 21.96 67.37 1.25
CA ARG A 543 20.77 68.24 1.32
C ARG A 543 20.51 68.84 2.71
N LYS A 544 21.27 68.43 3.74
CA LYS A 544 21.15 68.80 5.18
C LYS A 544 19.83 68.39 5.84
N VAL A 545 18.69 68.74 5.26
CA VAL A 545 17.34 68.42 5.73
C VAL A 545 16.49 68.00 4.54
N MET A 546 15.71 66.93 4.67
CA MET A 546 14.79 66.46 3.64
C MET A 546 13.40 66.17 4.22
N CYS A 547 12.34 66.30 3.42
CA CYS A 547 11.03 65.76 3.81
C CYS A 547 11.09 64.23 3.79
N LEU A 548 10.37 63.59 4.70
CA LEU A 548 10.40 62.13 4.80
C LEU A 548 9.82 61.45 3.56
N GLU A 549 8.77 62.01 2.98
CA GLU A 549 8.17 61.53 1.73
C GLU A 549 9.16 61.61 0.56
N GLU A 550 9.94 62.69 0.49
CA GLU A 550 10.97 62.88 -0.53
C GLU A 550 12.12 61.89 -0.37
N LEU A 551 12.56 61.65 0.87
CA LEU A 551 13.57 60.62 1.16
C LEU A 551 13.06 59.23 0.76
N GLU A 552 11.81 58.89 1.07
CA GLU A 552 11.23 57.60 0.68
C GLU A 552 11.10 57.46 -0.84
N ALA A 553 10.75 58.53 -1.56
CA ALA A 553 10.68 58.53 -3.02
C ALA A 553 12.06 58.35 -3.69
N GLU A 554 13.10 59.04 -3.18
CA GLU A 554 14.49 58.88 -3.66
C GLU A 554 15.00 57.47 -3.42
N LEU A 555 14.77 56.91 -2.23
CA LEU A 555 15.14 55.51 -1.94
C LEU A 555 14.46 54.54 -2.91
N LEU A 556 13.18 54.77 -3.21
CA LEU A 556 12.43 53.94 -4.15
C LEU A 556 12.96 54.06 -5.59
N ALA A 557 13.37 55.26 -6.02
CA ALA A 557 14.00 55.49 -7.32
C ALA A 557 15.34 54.75 -7.48
N TYR A 558 16.08 54.55 -6.37
CA TYR A 558 17.29 53.73 -6.32
C TYR A 558 17.01 52.23 -6.10
N GLY A 559 15.75 51.79 -6.21
CA GLY A 559 15.35 50.39 -6.11
C GLY A 559 15.28 49.84 -4.68
N ILE A 560 15.17 50.71 -3.68
CA ILE A 560 15.08 50.34 -2.26
C ILE A 560 13.62 50.38 -1.82
N SER A 561 13.11 49.25 -1.34
CA SER A 561 11.71 49.15 -0.92
C SER A 561 11.42 50.01 0.32
N SER A 562 10.18 50.48 0.48
CA SER A 562 9.76 51.28 1.65
C SER A 562 10.02 50.58 2.98
N ARG A 563 9.92 49.24 3.02
CA ARG A 563 10.27 48.43 4.21
C ARG A 563 11.77 48.53 4.50
N THR A 564 12.62 48.25 3.52
CA THR A 564 14.09 48.33 3.67
C THR A 564 14.56 49.74 4.03
N GLY A 565 13.95 50.78 3.45
CA GLY A 565 14.25 52.18 3.80
C GLY A 565 13.82 52.56 5.22
N ARG A 566 12.74 51.97 5.74
CA ARG A 566 12.31 52.14 7.14
C ARG A 566 13.26 51.42 8.09
N ASP A 567 13.63 50.17 7.79
CA ASP A 567 14.55 49.37 8.60
C ASP A 567 15.94 50.02 8.66
N ALA A 568 16.42 50.57 7.55
CA ALA A 568 17.69 51.31 7.48
C ALA A 568 17.67 52.57 8.37
N ARG A 569 16.58 53.35 8.32
CA ARG A 569 16.39 54.52 9.20
C ARG A 569 16.32 54.14 10.67
N LYS A 570 15.68 53.01 11.00
CA LYS A 570 15.61 52.50 12.37
C LYS A 570 17.00 52.12 12.91
N GLN A 571 17.86 51.52 12.09
CA GLN A 571 19.25 51.25 12.49
C GLN A 571 20.12 52.52 12.59
N LEU A 572 19.75 53.59 11.91
CA LEU A 572 20.40 54.90 11.98
C LEU A 572 19.75 55.86 12.99
N GLU A 573 18.85 55.38 13.85
CA GLU A 573 18.03 56.24 14.73
C GLU A 573 18.89 57.11 15.66
N SER A 574 20.06 56.64 16.10
CA SER A 574 21.01 57.41 16.90
C SER A 574 21.75 58.52 16.14
N ARG A 575 21.63 58.56 14.80
CA ARG A 575 22.32 59.50 13.90
C ARG A 575 21.35 60.43 13.15
N LEU A 576 20.04 60.22 13.31
CA LEU A 576 19.00 60.94 12.59
C LEU A 576 18.13 61.73 13.56
N SER A 577 17.87 63.00 13.24
CA SER A 577 16.87 63.82 13.91
C SER A 577 15.61 63.92 13.05
N TYR A 578 14.45 63.92 13.70
CA TYR A 578 13.16 64.08 13.06
C TYR A 578 12.45 65.30 13.62
N ASP A 579 11.93 66.16 12.74
CA ASP A 579 11.20 67.37 13.12
C ASP A 579 9.98 67.58 12.20
N TRP A 580 9.25 68.67 12.40
CA TRP A 580 8.09 69.05 11.61
C TRP A 580 8.26 70.45 11.03
N CYS A 581 8.25 70.56 9.70
CA CYS A 581 8.24 71.85 9.00
C CYS A 581 7.02 71.91 8.08
N GLN A 582 6.22 72.98 8.19
CA GLN A 582 5.04 73.22 7.35
C GLN A 582 4.08 72.01 7.25
N ARG A 583 3.79 71.35 8.40
CA ARG A 583 2.95 70.14 8.50
C ARG A 583 3.50 68.87 7.82
N ARG A 584 4.76 68.86 7.39
CA ARG A 584 5.45 67.67 6.87
C ARG A 584 6.55 67.23 7.83
N LYS A 585 6.71 65.92 7.97
CA LYS A 585 7.77 65.32 8.79
C LYS A 585 9.09 65.41 8.03
N THR A 586 10.10 66.00 8.65
CA THR A 586 11.45 66.14 8.08
C THR A 586 12.43 65.23 8.80
N VAL A 587 13.55 64.93 8.13
CA VAL A 587 14.65 64.14 8.66
C VAL A 587 15.98 64.81 8.29
N ALA A 588 16.91 64.82 9.24
CA ALA A 588 18.23 65.41 9.09
C ALA A 588 19.28 64.57 9.84
N LEU A 589 20.56 64.74 9.50
CA LEU A 589 21.66 64.19 10.31
C LEU A 589 21.78 64.98 11.61
N ILE A 590 21.99 64.27 12.72
CA ILE A 590 22.40 64.91 13.97
C ILE A 590 23.83 65.39 13.74
N THR A 591 24.03 66.71 13.68
CA THR A 591 25.37 67.31 13.68
C THR A 591 25.96 67.18 15.07
N GLU A 592 27.16 66.61 15.18
CA GLU A 592 28.01 66.74 16.37
C GLU A 592 28.39 68.20 16.62
#